data_AF-A0A7X8QR55-F1
#
_entry.id   AF-A0A7X8QR55-F1
#
_cell.length_a   1.000
_cell.length_b   1.000
_cell.length_c   1.000
_cell.angle_alpha   90.00
_cell.angle_beta   90.00
_cell.angle_gamma   90.00
#
_symmetry.space_group_name_H-M   'P 1'
#
loop_
_entity.id
_entity.type
_entity.pdbx_description
1 polymer ?
#
loop_
_entity_poly.entity_id
_entity_poly.type
_entity_poly.pdbx_seq_one_letter_code
_entity_poly.pdbx_strand_id
1 'polypeptide(L)' 'RNGKLVHFPGTKDLIGSIIKVKIERVKTFTMEGIVV' A
#
# COMPACT_ATOMS: atom_id res chain seq x y z
N ARG A 1 -6.23 -17.67 -3.90
CA ARG A 1 -5.13 -16.71 -3.65
C ARG A 1 -5.55 -15.35 -4.18
N ASN A 2 -6.26 -14.56 -3.38
CA ASN A 2 -6.86 -13.27 -3.80
C ASN A 2 -5.96 -12.14 -3.26
N GLY A 3 -4.94 -11.76 -4.03
CA GLY A 3 -4.03 -10.67 -3.65
C GLY A 3 -4.68 -9.32 -3.95
N LYS A 4 -5.06 -8.55 -2.93
CA LYS A 4 -5.57 -7.18 -3.13
C LYS A 4 -4.41 -6.21 -3.31
N LEU A 5 -4.53 -5.33 -4.31
CA LEU A 5 -3.57 -4.27 -4.57
C LEU A 5 -3.68 -3.18 -3.50
N VAL A 6 -2.54 -2.73 -2.97
CA VAL A 6 -2.47 -1.63 -1.99
C VAL A 6 -1.93 -0.39 -2.70
N HIS A 7 -2.73 0.67 -2.74
CA HIS A 7 -2.33 1.99 -3.22
C HIS A 7 -1.89 2.83 -2.04
N PHE A 8 -0.69 3.36 -2.10
CA PHE A 8 -0.16 4.26 -1.08
C PHE A 8 0.64 5.39 -1.74
N PRO A 9 0.57 6.62 -1.21
CA PRO A 9 1.42 7.71 -1.67
C PRO A 9 2.86 7.45 -1.20
N GLY A 10 3.80 7.42 -2.14
CA GLY A 10 5.22 7.18 -1.86
C GLY A 10 6.11 7.78 -2.95
N THR A 11 7.37 8.02 -2.62
CA THR A 11 8.40 8.50 -3.56
C THR A 11 9.14 7.32 -4.22
N LYS A 12 9.79 7.57 -5.37
CA LYS A 12 10.53 6.55 -6.12
C LYS A 12 11.67 5.91 -5.30
N ASP A 13 12.14 6.58 -4.27
CA ASP A 13 13.18 6.11 -3.34
C ASP A 13 12.75 4.89 -2.51
N LEU A 14 11.44 4.63 -2.40
CA LEU A 14 10.90 3.50 -1.66
C LEU A 14 10.91 2.19 -2.48
N ILE A 15 11.19 2.26 -3.79
CA ILE A 15 11.23 1.11 -4.68
C ILE A 15 12.44 0.22 -4.31
N GLY A 16 12.17 -1.03 -3.93
CA GLY A 16 13.20 -1.98 -3.47
C GLY A 16 13.42 -1.99 -1.97
N SER A 17 12.74 -1.11 -1.22
CA SER A 17 12.78 -1.10 0.24
C SER A 17 11.57 -1.84 0.86
N ILE A 18 11.79 -2.53 1.98
CA ILE A 18 10.70 -3.08 2.79
C ILE A 18 10.12 -1.94 3.62
N ILE A 19 8.90 -1.52 3.28
CA ILE A 19 8.21 -0.41 3.94
C ILE A 19 6.99 -0.91 4.71
N LYS A 20 6.67 -0.22 5.80
CA LYS A 20 5.42 -0.44 6.52
C LYS A 20 4.36 0.49 5.95
N VAL A 21 3.23 -0.07 5.57
CA VAL A 21 2.08 0.69 5.07
C VAL A 21 0.92 0.46 6.02
N LYS A 22 0.41 1.55 6.60
CA LYS A 22 -0.81 1.54 7.40
C LYS A 22 -2.00 1.62 6.45
N ILE A 23 -2.83 0.57 6.43
CA ILE A 23 -4.06 0.55 5.62
C ILE A 23 -5.10 1.43 6.32
N GLU A 24 -5.63 2.42 5.61
CA GLU A 24 -6.65 3.33 6.13
C GLU A 24 -8.04 3.00 5.57
N ARG A 25 -8.13 2.55 4.31
CA ARG A 25 -9.40 2.17 3.69
C ARG A 25 -9.28 0.84 2.96
N VAL A 26 -10.27 -0.02 3.16
CA VAL A 26 -10.39 -1.29 2.45
C VAL A 26 -11.54 -1.18 1.45
N LYS A 27 -11.21 -1.23 0.15
CA LYS A 27 -12.21 -1.32 -0.93
C LYS A 27 -12.42 -2.77 -1.32
N THR A 28 -13.48 -3.01 -2.10
CA THR A 28 -13.85 -4.35 -2.59
C THR A 28 -12.70 -5.03 -3.33
N PHE A 29 -11.95 -4.27 -4.15
CA PHE A 29 -10.86 -4.79 -4.99
C PHE A 29 -9.46 -4.26 -4.64
N THR A 30 -9.35 -3.11 -3.96
CA THR A 30 -8.07 -2.48 -3.59
C THR A 30 -8.04 -2.05 -2.13
N MET A 31 -6.87 -1.69 -1.62
CA MET A 31 -6.69 -1.12 -0.29
C MET A 31 -5.93 0.18 -0.43
N GLU A 32 -6.30 1.19 0.34
CA GLU A 32 -5.61 2.49 0.37
C GLU A 32 -4.93 2.64 1.73
N GLY A 33 -3.67 3.05 1.73
CA GLY A 33 -2.90 3.24 2.94
C GLY A 33 -1.84 4.31 2.80
N ILE A 34 -1.16 4.60 3.90
CA ILE A 34 -0.06 5.55 3.98
C ILE A 34 1.19 4.86 4.50
N VAL A 35 2.35 5.28 4.02
CA VAL A 35 3.65 4.79 4.50
C VAL A 35 3.91 5.36 5.90
N VAL A 36 4.39 4.51 6.82
CA VAL A 36 4.75 4.86 8.21
C VAL A 36 6.13 4.35 8.59
#